data_AF-A0A0R3W110-F1
#
_entry.id   AF-A0A0R3W110-F1
#
_cell.length_a   1.000
_cell.length_b   1.000
_cell.length_c   1.000
_cell.angle_alpha   90.00
_cell.angle_beta   90.00
_cell.angle_gamma   90.00
#
_symmetry.space_group_name_H-M   'P 1'
#
loop_
_entity.id
_entity.type
_entity.pdbx_description
1 polymer ?
#
loop_
_entity_poly.entity_id
_entity_poly.type
_entity_poly.pdbx_seq_one_letter_code
_entity_poly.pdbx_strand_id
1 'polypeptide(L)' 'MLPKEVYQSLIIKSSGSATRLIRLLMKSFFSQEELAASSLSGEGIYKQRLQPEITEAIKGNWIIF' A
#
# COMPACT_ATOMS: atom_id res chain seq x y z
N MET A 1 7.05 4.11 -9.89
CA MET A 1 7.53 4.56 -8.56
C MET A 1 6.88 5.89 -8.21
N LEU A 2 6.53 6.11 -6.94
CA LEU A 2 6.05 7.42 -6.48
C LEU A 2 7.20 8.44 -6.52
N PRO A 3 6.94 9.73 -6.84
CA PRO A 3 7.91 10.79 -6.67
C PRO A 3 8.39 10.87 -5.21
N LYS A 4 9.66 11.25 -5.01
CA LYS A 4 10.31 11.29 -3.70
C LYS A 4 9.56 12.20 -2.73
N GLU A 5 9.06 13.32 -3.23
CA GLU A 5 8.33 14.35 -2.48
C GLU A 5 6.99 13.80 -1.98
N VAL A 6 6.31 13.02 -2.83
CA VAL A 6 5.06 12.34 -2.45
C VAL A 6 5.35 11.32 -1.37
N TYR A 7 6.39 10.50 -1.53
CA TYR A 7 6.77 9.50 -0.54
C TYR A 7 7.11 10.13 0.83
N GLN A 8 7.92 11.19 0.85
CA GLN A 8 8.24 11.94 2.07
C GLN A 8 7.00 12.54 2.73
N SER A 9 6.07 13.09 1.93
CA SER A 9 4.79 13.59 2.43
C SER A 9 3.98 12.48 3.14
N LEU A 10 3.96 11.27 2.57
CA LEU A 10 3.24 10.14 3.17
C LEU A 10 3.90 9.69 4.48
N ILE A 11 5.24 9.67 4.56
CA ILE A 11 5.97 9.40 5.82
C ILE A 11 5.59 10.41 6.90
N ILE A 12 5.59 11.71 6.59
CA ILE A 12 5.23 12.74 7.57
C ILE A 12 3.77 12.58 8.01
N LYS A 13 2.85 12.36 7.06
CA LYS A 13 1.42 12.16 7.32
C LYS A 13 1.10 10.88 8.09
N SER A 14 2.02 9.91 8.12
CA SER A 14 1.84 8.68 8.89
C SER A 14 2.13 8.87 10.38
N SER A 15 2.79 9.98 10.76
CA SER A 15 3.11 10.31 12.16
C SER A 15 3.83 9.17 12.89
N GLY A 16 4.74 8.47 12.19
CA GLY A 16 5.51 7.36 12.75
C GLY A 16 4.76 6.02 12.83
N SER A 17 3.49 5.95 12.42
CA SER A 17 2.73 4.69 12.41
C SER A 17 2.93 3.93 11.10
N ALA A 18 3.59 2.76 11.18
CA ALA A 18 3.76 1.85 10.04
C ALA A 18 2.41 1.46 9.41
N THR A 19 1.42 1.11 10.22
CA THR A 19 0.06 0.78 9.74
C THR A 19 -0.58 1.95 9.00
N ARG A 20 -0.43 3.18 9.51
CA ARG A 20 -0.97 4.37 8.85
C ARG A 20 -0.25 4.64 7.53
N LEU A 21 1.07 4.46 7.48
CA LEU A 21 1.85 4.62 6.27
C LEU A 21 1.47 3.61 5.19
N ILE A 22 1.32 2.34 5.56
CA ILE A 22 0.84 1.30 4.65
C ILE A 22 -0.52 1.70 4.07
N ARG A 23 -1.48 2.14 4.89
CA ARG A 23 -2.79 2.61 4.38
C ARG A 23 -2.68 3.79 3.41
N LEU A 24 -1.80 4.74 3.70
CA LEU A 24 -1.57 5.90 2.84
C LEU A 24 -0.93 5.47 1.50
N LEU A 25 0.03 4.55 1.53
CA LEU A 25 0.65 3.98 0.33
C LEU A 25 -0.37 3.20 -0.49
N MET A 26 -1.15 2.31 0.12
CA MET A 26 -2.21 1.55 -0.58
C MET A 26 -3.18 2.48 -1.30
N LYS A 27 -3.61 3.58 -0.66
CA LYS A 27 -4.48 4.60 -1.28
C LYS A 27 -3.81 5.44 -2.37
N SER A 28 -2.48 5.48 -2.43
CA SER A 28 -1.76 6.19 -3.50
C SER A 28 -1.59 5.36 -4.78
N PHE A 29 -1.74 4.04 -4.69
CA PHE A 29 -1.60 3.12 -5.82
C PHE A 29 -2.92 2.49 -6.27
N PHE A 30 -3.88 2.34 -5.37
CA PHE A 30 -5.15 1.67 -5.62
C PHE A 30 -6.33 2.59 -5.30
N SER A 31 -7.39 2.49 -6.11
CA SER A 31 -8.63 3.20 -5.82
C SER A 31 -9.34 2.59 -4.61
N GLN A 32 -10.26 3.35 -4.00
CA GLN A 32 -11.06 2.82 -2.89
C GLN A 32 -11.95 1.65 -3.34
N GLU A 33 -12.47 1.69 -4.56
CA GLU A 33 -13.27 0.62 -5.17
C GLU A 33 -12.42 -0.65 -5.36
N GLU A 34 -11.20 -0.51 -5.88
CA GLU A 34 -10.28 -1.63 -6.08
C GLU A 34 -9.91 -2.28 -4.76
N LEU A 35 -9.60 -1.49 -3.72
CA LEU A 35 -9.30 -1.98 -2.38
C LEU A 35 -10.49 -2.69 -1.73
N ALA A 36 -11.72 -2.29 -2.06
CA ALA A 36 -12.94 -2.91 -1.55
C ALA A 36 -13.28 -4.22 -2.27
N ALA A 37 -12.82 -4.41 -3.51
CA ALA A 37 -13.09 -5.60 -4.32
C ALA A 37 -11.93 -6.62 -4.34
N SER A 38 -10.76 -6.25 -3.83
CA SER A 38 -9.52 -7.01 -3.98
C SER A 38 -8.90 -7.48 -2.66
N SER A 39 -8.05 -8.50 -2.72
CA SER A 39 -7.25 -9.00 -1.60
C SER A 39 -5.76 -9.14 -1.97
N LEU A 40 -4.92 -9.39 -0.97
CA LEU A 40 -3.48 -9.62 -1.19
C LEU A 40 -3.19 -10.99 -1.82
N SER A 41 -3.99 -12.00 -1.52
CA SER A 41 -3.84 -13.38 -2.03
C SER A 41 -4.70 -13.67 -3.26
N GLY A 42 -5.78 -12.93 -3.48
CA GLY A 42 -6.82 -13.30 -4.45
C GLY A 42 -7.74 -14.43 -3.96
N GLU A 43 -7.64 -14.80 -2.68
CA GLU A 43 -8.43 -15.88 -2.08
C GLU A 43 -9.59 -15.32 -1.23
N GLY A 44 -10.63 -16.14 -1.04
CA GLY A 44 -11.81 -15.79 -0.26
C GLY A 44 -12.88 -15.03 -1.06
N ILE A 45 -13.62 -14.14 -0.38
CA ILE A 45 -14.75 -13.39 -0.99
C ILE A 45 -14.26 -12.44 -2.10
N TYR A 46 -13.02 -11.98 -1.99
CA TYR A 46 -12.39 -11.07 -2.95
C TYR A 46 -11.53 -11.87 -3.95
N LYS A 47 -12.09 -12.10 -5.13
CA LYS A 47 -11.44 -12.86 -6.20
C LYS A 47 -10.35 -12.08 -6.93
N GLN A 48 -10.34 -10.74 -6.83
CA GLN A 48 -9.32 -9.92 -7.47
C GLN A 48 -8.09 -9.82 -6.58
N ARG A 49 -6.93 -10.21 -7.10
CA ARG A 49 -5.65 -10.02 -6.41
C ARG A 49 -5.12 -8.64 -6.75
N LEU A 50 -4.73 -7.87 -5.72
CA LEU A 50 -4.00 -6.63 -5.91
C LEU A 50 -2.68 -6.91 -6.63
N GLN A 51 -2.23 -5.96 -7.46
CA GLN A 51 -1.01 -6.11 -8.27
C GLN A 51 0.18 -6.51 -7.38
N PRO A 52 0.72 -7.75 -7.52
CA PRO A 52 1.72 -8.27 -6.60
C PRO A 52 2.96 -7.39 -6.53
N GLU A 53 3.45 -6.91 -7.68
CA GLU A 53 4.62 -6.02 -7.77
C GLU A 53 4.49 -4.79 -6.86
N ILE A 54 3.33 -4.13 -6.87
CA ILE A 54 3.08 -2.96 -6.03
C ILE A 54 3.00 -3.36 -4.56
N THR A 55 2.25 -4.42 -4.24
CA THR A 55 2.10 -4.86 -2.84
C THR A 55 3.41 -5.34 -2.23
N GLU A 56 4.27 -6.00 -3.01
CA GLU A 56 5.60 -6.41 -2.58
C GLU A 56 6.55 -5.21 -2.46
N ALA A 57 6.46 -4.20 -3.34
CA ALA A 57 7.22 -2.97 -3.17
C ALA A 57 6.82 -2.20 -1.89
N ILE A 58 5.53 -2.25 -1.51
CA ILE A 58 5.03 -1.68 -0.26
C ILE A 58 5.52 -2.48 0.95
N LYS A 59 5.69 -3.81 0.84
CA LYS A 59 6.24 -4.66 1.93
C LYS A 59 7.77 -4.53 2.05
N GLY A 60 8.48 -4.62 0.92
CA GLY A 60 9.93 -4.82 0.85
C GLY A 60 10.78 -3.62 1.22
N ASN A 61 10.21 -2.40 1.23
CA ASN A 61 10.93 -1.20 1.65
C ASN A 61 10.93 -0.96 3.18
N TRP A 62 10.37 -1.86 3.99
CA TRP A 62 10.22 -1.69 5.44
C TRP A 62 10.94 -2.75 6.29
N ILE A 63 11.75 -3.63 5.70
CA ILE A 63 12.66 -4.51 6.47
C ILE A 63 13.89 -3.70 6.92
N ILE A 64 13.68 -2.68 7.76
CA ILE A 64 14.67 -2.12 8.67
C ILE A 64 13.90 -1.56 9.86
N PHE A 65 13.56 -2.42 10.83
CA PHE A 65 13.58 -2.18 12.27
C PHE A 65 13.51 -3.54 12.98
#